data_AF-A0A285CTX4-F1
#
_entry.id   AF-A0A285CTX4-F1
#
_cell.length_a   1.000
_cell.length_b   1.000
_cell.length_c   1.000
_cell.angle_alpha   90.00
_cell.angle_beta   90.00
_cell.angle_gamma   90.00
#
_symmetry.space_group_name_H-M   'P 1'
#
loop_
_entity.id
_entity.type
_entity.pdbx_description
1 polymer ?
#
loop_
_entity_poly.entity_id
_entity_poly.type
_entity_poly.pdbx_seq_one_letter_code
_entity_poly.pdbx_strand_id
1 'polypeptide(L)' 'MNNQDVIADLLNDIATKLKLINMQVLKPEGFKEDAIEDLKFLHKMVMNKPHFSPSEMQAIVEEIGSLKVQK' A
#
# COMPACT_ATOMS: atom_id res chain seq x y z
N MET A 1 -12.13 -3.88 14.26
CA MET A 1 -11.75 -3.41 12.91
C MET A 1 -12.42 -4.30 11.89
N ASN A 2 -13.06 -3.67 10.91
CA ASN A 2 -13.47 -4.38 9.70
C ASN A 2 -12.27 -4.50 8.74
N ASN A 3 -12.42 -5.26 7.65
CA ASN A 3 -11.34 -5.48 6.69
C ASN A 3 -10.90 -4.23 5.93
N GLN A 4 -11.79 -3.25 5.76
CA GLN A 4 -11.47 -1.98 5.13
C GLN A 4 -10.59 -1.11 6.04
N ASP A 5 -10.79 -1.16 7.36
CA ASP A 5 -9.93 -0.47 8.34
C ASP A 5 -8.50 -1.02 8.27
N VAL A 6 -8.35 -2.36 8.19
CA VAL A 6 -7.04 -3.03 8.08
C VAL A 6 -6.30 -2.58 6.83
N ILE A 7 -6.99 -2.53 5.69
CA ILE A 7 -6.43 -2.07 4.42
C ILE A 7 -6.00 -0.60 4.53
N ALA A 8 -6.86 0.26 5.08
CA ALA A 8 -6.57 1.67 5.26
C ALA A 8 -5.30 1.89 6.10
N ASP A 9 -5.16 1.16 7.21
CA ASP A 9 -3.99 1.24 8.10
C ASP A 9 -2.71 0.83 7.37
N LEU A 10 -2.73 -0.31 6.66
CA LEU A 10 -1.57 -0.80 5.89
C LEU A 10 -1.14 0.20 4.81
N LEU A 11 -2.10 0.76 4.08
CA LEU A 11 -1.84 1.73 3.02
C LEU A 11 -1.29 3.04 3.59
N ASN A 12 -1.85 3.54 4.69
CA ASN A 12 -1.40 4.76 5.37
C ASN A 12 0.03 4.64 5.90
N ASP A 13 0.35 3.49 6.50
CA ASP A 13 1.69 3.19 6.97
C ASP A 13 2.71 3.23 5.82
N ILE A 14 2.42 2.52 4.72
CA ILE A 14 3.27 2.51 3.53
C ILE A 14 3.42 3.93 2.97
N ALA A 15 2.33 4.69 2.85
CA ALA A 15 2.36 6.07 2.35
C ALA A 15 3.27 6.96 3.20
N THR A 16 3.14 6.85 4.52
CA THR A 16 3.92 7.63 5.48
C THR A 16 5.40 7.27 5.38
N LYS A 17 5.72 5.98 5.29
CA LYS A 17 7.10 5.49 5.13
C LYS A 17 7.75 6.00 3.84
N LEU A 18 6.99 6.04 2.75
CA LEU A 18 7.43 6.54 1.45
C LEU A 18 7.32 8.08 1.30
N LYS A 19 6.81 8.78 2.32
CA LYS A 19 6.58 10.24 2.33
C LYS A 19 5.65 10.71 1.20
N LEU A 20 4.66 9.89 0.87
CA LEU A 20 3.72 10.14 -0.22
C LEU A 20 2.44 10.81 0.32
N ILE A 21 2.45 12.15 0.34
CA ILE A 21 1.43 12.99 1.00
C ILE A 21 0.11 13.06 0.20
N ASN A 22 0.14 12.76 -1.10
CA ASN A 22 -0.97 13.00 -2.03
C ASN A 22 -1.46 11.74 -2.77
N MET A 23 -1.40 10.56 -2.16
CA MET A 23 -1.88 9.35 -2.84
C MET A 23 -3.40 9.18 -2.77
N GLN A 24 -4.09 9.86 -3.69
CA GLN A 24 -5.47 9.51 -4.08
C GLN A 24 -5.61 8.03 -4.52
N VAL A 25 -4.48 7.35 -4.77
CA VAL A 25 -4.37 5.93 -5.08
C VAL A 25 -4.67 5.03 -3.87
N LEU A 26 -4.60 5.50 -2.63
CA LEU A 26 -4.77 4.61 -1.47
C LEU A 26 -6.20 4.50 -0.94
N LYS A 27 -7.20 4.87 -1.74
CA LYS A 27 -8.61 4.72 -1.38
C LYS A 27 -8.91 3.23 -1.07
N PRO A 28 -9.14 2.86 0.21
CA PRO A 28 -9.29 1.47 0.63
C PRO A 28 -10.50 0.81 -0.04
N GLU A 29 -11.50 1.61 -0.46
CA GLU A 29 -12.71 1.13 -1.13
C GLU A 29 -12.44 0.45 -2.49
N GLY A 30 -11.25 0.66 -3.07
CA GLY A 30 -10.80 -0.02 -4.29
C GLY A 30 -10.22 -1.42 -4.08
N PHE A 31 -10.11 -1.87 -2.83
CA PHE A 31 -9.48 -3.13 -2.46
C PHE A 31 -10.49 -4.09 -1.82
N LYS A 32 -10.32 -5.37 -2.10
CA LYS A 32 -11.09 -6.47 -1.53
C LYS A 32 -10.27 -7.19 -0.45
N GLU A 33 -10.92 -8.09 0.27
CA GLU A 33 -10.30 -8.86 1.36
C GLU A 33 -9.13 -9.74 0.90
N ASP A 34 -9.16 -10.19 -0.36
CA ASP A 34 -8.08 -10.96 -0.99
C ASP A 34 -6.75 -10.19 -1.07
N ALA A 35 -6.80 -8.86 -1.21
CA ALA A 35 -5.61 -8.01 -1.25
C ALA A 35 -4.91 -7.86 0.11
N ILE A 36 -5.53 -8.27 1.23
CA ILE A 36 -5.00 -8.02 2.58
C ILE A 36 -3.67 -8.74 2.80
N GLU A 37 -3.55 -10.00 2.39
CA GLU A 37 -2.33 -10.76 2.62
C GLU A 37 -1.16 -10.24 1.78
N ASP A 38 -1.43 -9.83 0.54
CA ASP A 38 -0.44 -9.20 -0.34
C ASP A 38 -0.01 -7.82 0.20
N LEU A 39 -0.96 -7.03 0.69
CA LEU A 39 -0.68 -5.73 1.33
C LEU A 39 0.14 -5.90 2.62
N LYS A 40 -0.14 -6.92 3.45
CA LYS A 40 0.68 -7.23 4.63
C LYS A 40 2.10 -7.61 4.25
N PHE A 41 2.27 -8.41 3.20
CA PHE A 41 3.59 -8.79 2.70
C PHE A 41 4.37 -7.55 2.23
N LEU A 42 3.74 -6.70 1.42
CA LEU A 42 4.34 -5.46 0.93
C LEU A 42 4.66 -4.50 2.08
N HIS A 43 3.73 -4.32 3.02
CA HIS A 43 3.93 -3.51 4.22
C HIS A 43 5.16 -3.96 5.00
N LYS A 44 5.28 -5.27 5.28
CA LYS A 44 6.45 -5.82 5.96
C LYS A 44 7.75 -5.53 5.22
N MET A 45 7.77 -5.68 3.89
CA MET A 45 8.95 -5.37 3.08
C MET A 45 9.31 -3.88 3.19
N VAL A 46 8.30 -3.00 3.09
CA VAL A 46 8.47 -1.55 3.11
C VAL A 46 8.97 -1.05 4.48
N MET A 47 8.42 -1.59 5.57
CA MET A 47 8.78 -1.16 6.92
C MET A 47 10.19 -1.58 7.32
N ASN A 48 10.63 -2.77 6.89
CA ASN A 48 11.96 -3.30 7.21
C ASN A 48 13.11 -2.57 6.50
N LYS A 49 12.82 -1.81 5.44
CA LYS A 49 13.86 -1.09 4.69
C LYS A 49 13.97 0.37 5.16
N PRO A 50 15.19 0.89 5.40
CA PRO A 50 15.37 2.25 5.93
C PRO A 50 15.18 3.34 4.87
N HIS A 51 15.60 3.09 3.62
CA HIS A 51 15.60 4.06 2.54
C HIS A 51 15.19 3.42 1.21
N PHE A 52 14.54 4.21 0.36
CA PHE A 52 14.12 3.81 -0.98
C PHE A 52 14.66 4.80 -2.00
N SER A 53 15.17 4.26 -3.10
CA SER A 53 15.44 5.05 -4.30
C SER A 53 14.14 5.45 -4.99
N PRO A 54 14.15 6.49 -5.85
CA PRO A 54 12.98 6.89 -6.63
C PRO A 54 12.33 5.75 -7.42
N SER A 55 13.13 4.90 -8.07
CA SER A 55 12.64 3.76 -8.85
C SER A 55 11.95 2.70 -7.98
N GLU A 56 12.45 2.47 -6.77
CA GLU A 56 11.80 1.54 -5.84
C GLU A 56 10.47 2.11 -5.32
N MET A 57 10.43 3.41 -5.01
CA MET A 57 9.17 4.05 -4.63
C MET A 57 8.13 3.93 -5.75
N GLN A 58 8.54 4.15 -7.00
CA GLN A 58 7.69 3.99 -8.19
C GLN A 58 7.14 2.54 -8.28
N ALA A 59 8.03 1.55 -8.21
CA ALA A 59 7.65 0.14 -8.28
C ALA A 59 6.68 -0.28 -7.15
N ILE A 60 6.88 0.21 -5.93
CA ILE A 60 5.98 -0.06 -4.80
C ILE A 60 4.59 0.55 -5.06
N VAL A 61 4.53 1.78 -5.58
CA VAL A 61 3.25 2.43 -5.90
C VAL A 61 2.52 1.69 -7.03
N GLU A 62 3.23 1.22 -8.04
CA GLU A 62 2.68 0.40 -9.12
C GLU A 62 2.13 -0.92 -8.61
N GLU A 63 2.84 -1.60 -7.70
CA GLU A 63 2.39 -2.83 -7.07
C GLU A 63 1.14 -2.62 -6.22
N ILE A 64 1.08 -1.56 -5.41
CA ILE A 64 -0.15 -1.21 -4.68
C ILE A 64 -1.31 -0.96 -5.64
N GLY A 65 -1.04 -0.33 -6.78
CA GLY A 65 -2.03 -0.08 -7.82
C GLY A 65 -2.55 -1.38 -8.47
N SER A 66 -1.70 -2.40 -8.61
CA SER A 66 -2.05 -3.68 -9.23
C SER A 66 -3.01 -4.52 -8.37
N LEU A 67 -2.91 -4.38 -7.04
CA LEU A 67 -3.76 -5.05 -6.05
C LEU A 67 -5.18 -4.49 -5.94
N LYS A 68 -5.44 -3.35 -6.58
CA LYS A 68 -6.81 -2.83 -6.69
C LYS A 68 -7.65 -3.75 -7.55
N VAL A 69 -8.94 -3.79 -7.27
CA VAL A 69 -9.91 -4.40 -8.19
C VAL A 69 -9.88 -3.59 -9.49
N GLN A 70 -9.22 -4.11 -10.51
CA GLN A 70 -9.28 -3.56 -11.85
C GLN A 70 -10.72 -3.67 -12.32
N LYS A 71 -11.31 -2.55 -12.75
CA LYS A 71 -12.62 -2.53 -13.43
C LYS A 71 -12.48 -3.08 -14.83
#